data_AF-A0A2E9F8T9-F1
#
_entry.id   AF-A0A2E9F8T9-F1
#
_cell.length_a   1.000
_cell.length_b   1.000
_cell.length_c   1.000
_cell.angle_alpha   90.00
_cell.angle_beta   90.00
_cell.angle_gamma   90.00
#
_symmetry.space_group_name_H-M   'P 1'
#
loop_
_entity.id
_entity.type
_entity.pdbx_description
1 polymer ?
#
loop_
_entity_poly.entity_id
_entity_poly.type
_entity_poly.pdbx_seq_one_letter_code
_entity_poly.pdbx_strand_id
1 'polypeptide(L)'
;MLTNTLVTTSLGFGCLYPLFFWVNHRDVVKTGFYRFNLGFCGVVGGLGVISLWRIHAVTFPVKGLVTFWFIALLAVSAYFWNRDRIKWFSIASTSVIGIIALFQVQDQLISYDWMLQIISILSGLVLCSSIFAGVLGHWYLNVENLPINLLMKATRIFWGLVTLRLIWNLLSIMIGKVTYLDVEISLFRFIQMIDGLLLSVGFFFGTIFPFILLYFVHETVKLKSTQSATGILYVVSISVLMGDFAYKYYLIQYGLAL
;
A
#
# COMPACT_ATOMS: atom_id res chain seq x y z
N MET A 1 9.67 15.60 7.25
CA MET A 1 8.22 15.33 7.12
C MET A 1 7.90 14.72 5.76
N LEU A 2 7.76 15.49 4.68
CA LEU A 2 7.35 14.97 3.36
C LEU A 2 8.29 13.87 2.81
N THR A 3 9.61 14.03 2.94
CA THR A 3 10.59 13.01 2.53
C THR A 3 10.43 11.71 3.31
N ASN A 4 10.09 11.76 4.60
CA ASN A 4 9.87 10.58 5.44
C ASN A 4 8.58 9.85 5.02
N THR A 5 7.52 10.61 4.73
CA THR A 5 6.27 10.06 4.16
C THR A 5 6.53 9.38 2.83
N LEU A 6 7.25 10.04 1.92
CA LEU A 6 7.61 9.47 0.62
C LEU A 6 8.43 8.18 0.78
N VAL A 7 9.46 8.19 1.62
CA VAL A 7 10.30 7.00 1.87
C VAL A 7 9.47 5.84 2.42
N THR A 8 8.65 6.07 3.44
CA THR A 8 7.83 5.01 4.04
C THR A 8 6.74 4.49 3.09
N THR A 9 6.12 5.34 2.27
CA THR A 9 5.19 4.92 1.21
C THR A 9 5.87 4.15 0.10
N SER A 10 6.96 4.67 -0.45
CA SER A 10 7.68 4.05 -1.57
C SER A 10 8.32 2.71 -1.19
N LEU A 11 8.95 2.62 -0.01
CA LEU A 11 9.51 1.37 0.50
C LEU A 11 8.40 0.37 0.85
N GLY A 12 7.34 0.83 1.53
CA GLY A 12 6.18 -0.02 1.85
C GLY A 12 5.53 -0.59 0.59
N PHE A 13 5.36 0.23 -0.44
CA PHE A 13 4.87 -0.23 -1.74
C PHE A 13 5.83 -1.26 -2.35
N GLY A 14 7.14 -0.96 -2.39
CA GLY A 14 8.14 -1.83 -2.97
C GLY A 14 8.25 -3.21 -2.29
N CYS A 15 8.04 -3.30 -0.98
CA CYS A 15 8.12 -4.59 -0.28
C CYS A 15 6.78 -5.35 -0.26
N LEU A 16 5.63 -4.66 -0.20
CA LEU A 16 4.33 -5.31 -0.06
C LEU A 16 3.65 -5.63 -1.39
N TYR A 17 3.86 -4.82 -2.43
CA TYR A 17 3.20 -5.00 -3.73
C TYR A 17 3.44 -6.38 -4.35
N PRO A 18 4.65 -6.97 -4.31
CA PRO A 18 4.90 -8.27 -4.91
C PRO A 18 4.13 -9.43 -4.26
N LEU A 19 3.63 -9.28 -3.03
CA LEU A 19 2.84 -10.32 -2.36
C LEU A 19 1.53 -10.62 -3.12
N PHE A 20 0.98 -9.63 -3.83
CA PHE A 20 -0.26 -9.76 -4.58
C PHE A 20 -0.15 -10.64 -5.83
N PHE A 21 1.06 -11.04 -6.25
CA PHE A 21 1.20 -12.01 -7.35
C PHE A 21 0.57 -13.38 -7.07
N TRP A 22 0.27 -13.70 -5.81
CA TRP A 22 -0.53 -14.87 -5.44
C TRP A 22 -1.97 -14.82 -5.99
N VAL A 23 -2.51 -13.62 -6.24
CA VAL A 23 -3.90 -13.46 -6.70
C VAL A 23 -4.11 -14.11 -8.07
N ASN A 24 -3.12 -14.01 -8.95
CA ASN A 24 -3.20 -14.46 -10.33
C ASN A 24 -2.83 -15.93 -10.48
N HIS A 25 -3.66 -16.68 -11.21
CA HIS A 25 -3.29 -18.00 -11.70
C HIS A 25 -2.35 -17.86 -12.90
N ARG A 26 -1.23 -18.58 -12.83
CA ARG A 26 -0.05 -18.39 -13.67
C ARG A 26 -0.26 -18.74 -15.13
N ASP A 27 -1.23 -19.61 -15.41
CA ASP A 27 -1.47 -20.11 -16.77
C ASP A 27 -2.28 -19.14 -17.64
N VAL A 28 -2.89 -18.12 -17.03
CA VAL A 28 -3.90 -17.29 -17.70
C VAL A 28 -3.42 -15.86 -17.98
N VAL A 29 -2.41 -15.39 -17.24
CA VAL A 29 -1.91 -14.01 -17.35
C VAL A 29 -0.56 -14.00 -18.05
N LYS A 30 -0.48 -13.33 -19.21
CA LYS A 30 0.74 -13.22 -20.02
C LYS A 30 1.92 -12.63 -19.24
N THR A 31 3.14 -13.01 -19.63
CA THR A 31 4.41 -12.54 -19.06
C THR A 31 4.55 -11.02 -18.97
N GLY A 32 3.97 -10.28 -19.92
CA GLY A 32 3.96 -8.81 -19.92
C GLY A 32 3.36 -8.20 -18.66
N PHE A 33 2.31 -8.81 -18.07
CA PHE A 33 1.71 -8.33 -16.83
C PHE A 33 2.70 -8.39 -15.67
N TYR A 34 3.41 -9.52 -15.54
CA TYR A 34 4.38 -9.68 -14.46
C TYR A 34 5.58 -8.74 -14.61
N ARG A 35 6.10 -8.56 -15.83
CA ARG A 35 7.18 -7.61 -16.10
C ARG A 35 6.79 -6.19 -15.73
N PHE A 36 5.58 -5.77 -16.12
CA PHE A 36 5.06 -4.45 -15.78
C PHE A 36 4.99 -4.27 -14.26
N ASN A 37 4.38 -5.21 -13.55
CA ASN A 37 4.21 -5.12 -12.10
C ASN A 37 5.53 -5.20 -11.32
N LEU A 38 6.47 -6.06 -11.73
CA LEU A 38 7.81 -6.13 -11.12
C LEU A 38 8.63 -4.88 -11.41
N GLY A 39 8.59 -4.38 -12.65
CA GLY A 39 9.23 -3.12 -13.03
C GLY A 39 8.66 -1.93 -12.25
N PHE A 40 7.34 -1.86 -12.11
CA PHE A 40 6.66 -0.81 -11.36
C PHE A 40 7.03 -0.83 -9.88
N CYS A 41 7.04 -2.01 -9.27
CA CYS A 41 7.54 -2.21 -7.91
C CYS A 41 9.01 -1.78 -7.76
N GLY A 42 9.86 -2.10 -8.73
CA GLY A 42 11.27 -1.71 -8.75
C GLY A 42 11.46 -0.19 -8.86
N VAL A 43 10.69 0.49 -9.71
CA VAL A 43 10.74 1.95 -9.87
C VAL A 43 10.32 2.65 -8.58
N VAL A 44 9.15 2.29 -8.02
CA VAL A 44 8.64 2.92 -6.81
C VAL A 44 9.52 2.60 -5.60
N GLY A 45 9.97 1.34 -5.45
CA GLY A 45 10.90 0.95 -4.40
C GLY A 45 12.25 1.68 -4.50
N GLY A 46 12.76 1.85 -5.72
CA GLY A 46 14.00 2.59 -5.99
C GLY A 46 13.93 4.07 -5.60
N LEU A 47 12.79 4.72 -5.82
CA LEU A 47 12.55 6.08 -5.32
C LEU A 47 12.66 6.16 -3.80
N GLY A 48 12.13 5.15 -3.10
CA GLY A 48 12.25 5.01 -1.64
C GLY A 48 13.70 4.84 -1.18
N VAL A 49 14.47 3.97 -1.85
CA VAL A 49 15.89 3.75 -1.55
C VAL A 49 16.71 5.02 -1.75
N ILE A 50 16.60 5.68 -2.91
CA ILE A 50 17.35 6.91 -3.22
C ILE A 50 17.02 8.01 -2.21
N SER A 51 15.74 8.14 -1.85
CA SER A 51 15.27 9.15 -0.89
C SER A 51 15.73 8.84 0.53
N LEU A 52 15.81 7.56 0.93
CA LEU A 52 16.32 7.14 2.24
C LEU A 52 17.78 7.55 2.45
N TRP A 53 18.62 7.47 1.40
CA TRP A 53 20.02 7.89 1.46
C TRP A 53 20.19 9.39 1.75
N ARG A 54 19.16 10.21 1.48
CA ARG A 54 19.13 11.64 1.82
C ARG A 54 18.73 11.94 3.26
N ILE A 55 18.21 10.95 4.00
CA ILE A 55 17.78 11.15 5.39
C ILE A 55 18.96 10.88 6.34
N HIS A 56 19.44 11.92 7.04
CA HIS A 56 20.56 11.79 7.97
C HIS A 56 20.22 11.03 9.25
N ALA A 57 18.95 11.06 9.70
CA ALA A 57 18.49 10.38 10.91
C ALA A 57 18.62 8.83 10.81
N VAL A 58 18.59 8.27 9.61
CA VAL A 58 18.70 6.81 9.41
C VAL A 58 20.16 6.40 9.36
N THR A 59 20.50 5.44 10.22
CA THR A 59 21.86 4.90 10.38
C THR A 59 22.36 4.20 9.12
N PHE A 60 23.69 4.17 8.94
CA PHE A 60 24.32 3.52 7.79
C PHE A 60 23.98 2.02 7.65
N PRO A 61 23.93 1.20 8.72
CA PRO A 61 23.55 -0.22 8.61
C PRO A 61 22.14 -0.42 8.05
N VAL A 62 21.16 0.37 8.49
CA VAL A 62 19.77 0.28 8.00
C VAL A 62 19.68 0.68 6.53
N LYS A 63 20.41 1.73 6.11
CA LYS A 63 20.52 2.10 4.68
C LYS A 63 21.14 0.97 3.84
N GLY A 64 22.18 0.33 4.36
CA GLY A 64 22.82 -0.83 3.74
C GLY A 64 21.85 -2.00 3.57
N LEU A 65 21.07 -2.31 4.61
CA LEU A 65 20.08 -3.39 4.60
C LEU A 65 18.94 -3.13 3.60
N VAL A 66 18.42 -1.90 3.53
CA VAL A 66 17.42 -1.50 2.53
C VAL A 66 18.00 -1.58 1.10
N THR A 67 19.25 -1.16 0.91
CA THR A 67 19.92 -1.26 -0.40
C THR A 67 20.13 -2.71 -0.81
N PHE A 68 20.54 -3.57 0.12
CA PHE A 68 20.70 -5.02 -0.09
C PHE A 68 19.37 -5.67 -0.49
N TRP A 69 18.29 -5.38 0.25
CA TRP A 69 16.95 -5.82 -0.10
C TRP A 69 16.57 -5.42 -1.53
N PHE A 70 16.82 -4.16 -1.90
CA PHE A 70 16.47 -3.65 -3.22
C PHE A 70 17.26 -4.35 -4.33
N ILE A 71 18.56 -4.60 -4.14
CA ILE A 71 19.37 -5.38 -5.06
C ILE A 71 18.81 -6.80 -5.21
N ALA A 72 18.40 -7.43 -4.10
CA ALA A 72 17.76 -8.76 -4.15
C ALA A 72 16.44 -8.74 -4.93
N LEU A 73 15.60 -7.70 -4.74
CA LEU A 73 14.37 -7.51 -5.51
C LEU A 73 14.67 -7.37 -7.01
N LEU A 74 15.67 -6.57 -7.39
CA LEU A 74 16.07 -6.39 -8.78
C LEU A 74 16.65 -7.68 -9.38
N ALA A 75 17.48 -8.42 -8.63
CA ALA A 75 18.07 -9.68 -9.08
C ALA A 75 16.98 -10.74 -9.33
N VAL A 76 16.02 -10.88 -8.40
CA VAL A 76 14.86 -11.78 -8.59
C VAL A 76 14.00 -11.33 -9.77
N SER A 77 13.75 -10.03 -9.91
CA SER A 77 12.99 -9.47 -11.03
C SER A 77 13.67 -9.73 -12.37
N ALA A 78 15.00 -9.55 -12.45
CA ALA A 78 15.80 -9.84 -13.63
C ALA A 78 15.81 -11.32 -13.99
N TYR A 79 15.93 -12.20 -12.99
CA TYR A 79 15.91 -13.65 -13.18
C TYR A 79 14.58 -14.14 -13.78
N PHE A 80 13.45 -13.58 -13.34
CA PHE A 80 12.13 -13.92 -13.83
C PHE A 80 11.68 -13.11 -15.05
N TRP A 81 12.45 -12.11 -15.50
CA TRP A 81 12.05 -11.16 -16.53
C TRP A 81 11.57 -11.86 -17.81
N ASN A 82 12.37 -12.80 -18.32
CA ASN A 82 12.05 -13.52 -19.55
C ASN A 82 11.45 -14.92 -19.35
N ARG A 83 11.13 -15.30 -18.10
CA ARG A 83 10.61 -16.64 -17.81
C ARG A 83 9.09 -16.62 -17.81
N ASP A 84 8.50 -17.61 -18.47
CA ASP A 84 7.04 -17.81 -18.47
C ASP A 84 6.50 -18.27 -17.11
N ARG A 85 7.37 -18.82 -16.27
CA ARG A 85 7.00 -19.36 -14.96
C ARG A 85 7.67 -18.59 -13.84
N ILE A 86 6.88 -17.77 -13.18
CA ILE A 86 7.28 -17.06 -11.97
C ILE A 86 6.94 -17.89 -10.75
N LYS A 87 7.93 -18.15 -9.90
CA LYS A 87 7.70 -18.82 -8.61
C LYS A 87 7.37 -17.76 -7.57
N TRP A 88 6.10 -17.71 -7.15
CA TRP A 88 5.63 -16.77 -6.13
C TRP A 88 6.49 -16.79 -4.86
N PHE A 89 6.92 -17.97 -4.39
CA PHE A 89 7.80 -18.09 -3.22
C PHE A 89 9.08 -17.26 -3.32
N SER A 90 9.72 -17.22 -4.49
CA SER A 90 10.97 -16.45 -4.70
C SER A 90 10.74 -14.94 -4.68
N ILE A 91 9.56 -14.49 -5.08
CA ILE A 91 9.18 -13.08 -4.99
C ILE A 91 8.71 -12.74 -3.56
N ALA A 92 7.94 -13.63 -2.93
CA ALA A 92 7.50 -13.44 -1.56
C ALA A 92 8.68 -13.38 -0.58
N SER A 93 9.76 -14.13 -0.83
CA SER A 93 10.97 -14.04 0.01
C SER A 93 11.63 -12.66 -0.05
N THR A 94 11.63 -11.98 -1.21
CA THR A 94 12.17 -10.60 -1.26
C THR A 94 11.25 -9.62 -0.54
N SER A 95 9.93 -9.83 -0.58
CA SER A 95 8.98 -9.07 0.25
C SER A 95 9.24 -9.21 1.74
N VAL A 96 9.52 -10.42 2.24
CA VAL A 96 9.82 -10.66 3.68
C VAL A 96 11.06 -9.89 4.12
N ILE A 97 12.15 -9.96 3.35
CA ILE A 97 13.37 -9.20 3.65
C ILE A 97 13.08 -7.68 3.63
N GLY A 98 12.23 -7.22 2.70
CA GLY A 98 11.83 -5.82 2.59
C GLY A 98 10.96 -5.33 3.75
N ILE A 99 10.10 -6.19 4.29
CA ILE A 99 9.29 -5.86 5.48
C ILE A 99 10.20 -5.69 6.70
N ILE A 100 11.18 -6.58 6.88
CA ILE A 100 12.17 -6.45 7.96
C ILE A 100 12.94 -5.13 7.82
N ALA A 101 13.36 -4.80 6.58
CA ALA A 101 14.01 -3.53 6.29
C ALA A 101 13.13 -2.31 6.61
N LEU A 102 11.86 -2.38 6.22
CA LEU A 102 10.89 -1.32 6.48
C LEU A 102 10.69 -1.09 7.97
N PHE A 103 10.61 -2.15 8.78
CA PHE A 103 10.48 -2.03 10.24
C PHE A 103 11.68 -1.32 10.87
N GLN A 104 12.91 -1.62 10.44
CA GLN A 104 14.10 -0.92 10.93
C GLN A 104 14.13 0.57 10.52
N VAL A 105 13.62 0.89 9.33
CA VAL A 105 13.48 2.30 8.91
C VAL A 105 12.43 3.02 9.75
N GLN A 106 11.28 2.39 9.98
CA GLN A 106 10.19 2.98 10.77
C GLN A 106 10.58 3.21 12.22
N ASP A 107 11.30 2.24 12.81
CA ASP A 107 11.87 2.35 14.15
C ASP A 107 12.69 3.63 14.32
N GLN A 108 13.57 3.93 13.37
CA GLN A 108 14.45 5.11 13.42
C GLN A 108 13.76 6.44 13.04
N LEU A 109 12.61 6.39 12.34
CA LEU A 109 11.91 7.59 11.86
C LEU A 109 10.73 8.03 12.73
N ILE A 110 10.05 7.09 13.39
CA ILE A 110 8.77 7.34 14.07
C ILE A 110 8.82 6.91 15.54
N SER A 111 9.63 5.89 15.89
CA SER A 111 9.76 5.18 17.18
C SER A 111 9.22 3.74 17.13
N TYR A 112 9.79 2.87 17.96
CA TYR A 112 9.39 1.47 18.08
C TYR A 112 8.03 1.31 18.77
N ASP A 113 7.01 0.92 18.02
CA ASP A 113 5.78 0.32 18.56
C ASP A 113 5.28 -0.74 17.56
N TRP A 114 5.11 -1.97 18.07
CA TRP A 114 4.64 -3.11 17.28
C TRP A 114 3.25 -2.85 16.68
N MET A 115 2.40 -2.11 17.38
CA MET A 115 1.06 -1.77 16.90
C MET A 115 1.15 -0.82 15.71
N LEU A 116 2.01 0.21 15.79
CA LEU A 116 2.28 1.14 14.68
C LEU A 116 2.81 0.40 13.44
N GLN A 117 3.71 -0.56 13.64
CA GLN A 117 4.27 -1.37 12.55
C GLN A 117 3.17 -2.19 11.84
N ILE A 118 2.30 -2.87 12.59
CA ILE A 118 1.18 -3.64 12.03
C ILE A 118 0.25 -2.74 11.22
N ILE A 119 -0.10 -1.57 11.75
CA ILE A 119 -1.00 -0.61 11.09
C ILE A 119 -0.36 -0.04 9.83
N SER A 120 0.95 0.22 9.86
CA SER A 120 1.70 0.67 8.70
C SER A 120 1.70 -0.37 7.57
N ILE A 121 1.86 -1.65 7.91
CA ILE A 121 1.75 -2.75 6.96
C ILE A 121 0.33 -2.84 6.40
N LEU A 122 -0.70 -2.68 7.23
CA LEU A 122 -2.09 -2.65 6.76
C LEU A 122 -2.32 -1.50 5.77
N SER A 123 -1.84 -0.29 6.06
CA SER A 123 -1.92 0.87 5.15
C SER A 123 -1.23 0.57 3.81
N GLY A 124 -0.02 0.00 3.87
CA GLY A 124 0.71 -0.41 2.67
C GLY A 124 -0.01 -1.50 1.87
N LEU A 125 -0.60 -2.50 2.53
CA LEU A 125 -1.38 -3.55 1.87
C LEU A 125 -2.64 -3.00 1.20
N VAL A 126 -3.34 -2.06 1.84
CA VAL A 126 -4.50 -1.36 1.25
C VAL A 126 -4.07 -0.62 -0.02
N LEU A 127 -2.99 0.16 0.04
CA LEU A 127 -2.44 0.86 -1.14
C LEU A 127 -2.00 -0.11 -2.25
N CYS A 128 -1.26 -1.17 -1.90
CA CYS A 128 -0.81 -2.13 -2.89
C CYS A 128 -1.98 -2.88 -3.53
N SER A 129 -2.99 -3.26 -2.76
CA SER A 129 -4.17 -3.95 -3.28
C SER A 129 -5.03 -3.07 -4.19
N SER A 130 -5.15 -1.77 -3.90
CA SER A 130 -5.90 -0.82 -4.74
C SER A 130 -5.24 -0.68 -6.11
N ILE A 131 -3.94 -0.43 -6.11
CA ILE A 131 -3.13 -0.27 -7.31
C ILE A 131 -3.07 -1.58 -8.10
N PHE A 132 -2.91 -2.73 -7.43
CA PHE A 132 -2.90 -4.03 -8.09
C PHE A 132 -4.25 -4.32 -8.77
N ALA A 133 -5.37 -4.05 -8.10
CA ALA A 133 -6.70 -4.21 -8.68
C ALA A 133 -6.90 -3.26 -9.88
N GLY A 134 -6.45 -2.00 -9.80
CA GLY A 134 -6.50 -1.04 -10.90
C GLY A 134 -5.65 -1.45 -12.12
N VAL A 135 -4.42 -1.90 -11.88
CA VAL A 135 -3.53 -2.43 -12.94
C VAL A 135 -4.12 -3.69 -13.57
N LEU A 136 -4.68 -4.58 -12.77
CA LEU A 136 -5.38 -5.76 -13.27
C LEU A 136 -6.58 -5.36 -14.13
N GLY A 137 -7.41 -4.42 -13.67
CA GLY A 137 -8.52 -3.85 -14.44
C GLY A 137 -8.07 -3.30 -15.79
N HIS A 138 -6.96 -2.54 -15.83
CA HIS A 138 -6.38 -2.07 -17.09
C HIS A 138 -6.08 -3.22 -18.07
N TRP A 139 -5.54 -4.32 -17.55
CA TRP A 139 -5.21 -5.49 -18.37
C TRP A 139 -6.46 -6.16 -18.96
N TYR A 140 -7.61 -6.12 -18.27
CA TYR A 140 -8.89 -6.58 -18.80
C TYR A 140 -9.43 -5.73 -19.95
N LEU A 141 -8.94 -4.49 -20.14
CA LEU A 141 -9.31 -3.65 -21.29
C LEU A 141 -8.52 -4.02 -22.55
N ASN A 142 -7.30 -4.56 -22.38
CA ASN A 142 -6.36 -4.79 -23.47
C ASN A 142 -6.18 -6.28 -23.83
N VAL A 143 -6.57 -7.19 -22.92
CA VAL A 143 -6.42 -8.63 -23.12
C VAL A 143 -7.78 -9.31 -23.06
N GLU A 144 -8.15 -9.89 -24.18
CA GLU A 144 -9.38 -10.68 -24.33
C GLU A 144 -9.29 -11.99 -23.54
N ASN A 145 -10.45 -12.52 -23.13
CA ASN A 145 -10.63 -13.84 -22.50
C ASN A 145 -9.94 -14.04 -21.13
N LEU A 146 -9.67 -12.99 -20.39
CA LEU A 146 -9.28 -13.13 -18.98
C LEU A 146 -10.48 -13.58 -18.12
N PRO A 147 -10.31 -14.59 -17.24
CA PRO A 147 -11.40 -15.11 -16.44
C PRO A 147 -11.79 -14.08 -15.38
N ILE A 148 -13.05 -13.63 -15.38
CA ILE A 148 -13.56 -12.56 -14.49
C ILE A 148 -13.29 -12.82 -12.99
N ASN A 149 -13.10 -14.08 -12.60
CA ASN A 149 -12.76 -14.50 -11.25
C ASN A 149 -11.47 -13.86 -10.70
N LEU A 150 -10.49 -13.52 -11.55
CA LEU A 150 -9.26 -12.88 -11.07
C LEU A 150 -9.53 -11.44 -10.61
N LEU A 151 -10.22 -10.64 -11.42
CA LEU A 151 -10.62 -9.29 -11.04
C LEU A 151 -11.54 -9.31 -9.82
N MET A 152 -12.52 -10.22 -9.80
CA MET A 152 -13.41 -10.42 -8.64
C MET A 152 -12.62 -10.74 -7.36
N LYS A 153 -11.62 -11.63 -7.43
CA LYS A 153 -10.78 -11.98 -6.29
C LYS A 153 -9.93 -10.80 -5.83
N ALA A 154 -9.32 -10.05 -6.76
CA ALA A 154 -8.54 -8.85 -6.43
C ALA A 154 -9.42 -7.79 -5.74
N THR A 155 -10.61 -7.50 -6.29
CA THR A 155 -11.58 -6.58 -5.68
C THR A 155 -12.00 -7.01 -4.29
N ARG A 156 -12.30 -8.30 -4.06
CA ARG A 156 -12.69 -8.81 -2.73
C ARG A 156 -11.57 -8.72 -1.71
N ILE A 157 -10.33 -9.02 -2.11
CA ILE A 157 -9.16 -8.89 -1.22
C ILE A 157 -8.97 -7.43 -0.83
N PHE A 158 -9.00 -6.53 -1.81
CA PHE A 158 -8.90 -5.10 -1.56
C PHE A 158 -10.03 -4.61 -0.64
N TRP A 159 -11.27 -5.04 -0.89
CA TRP A 159 -12.41 -4.67 -0.05
C TRP A 159 -12.28 -5.20 1.38
N GLY A 160 -11.79 -6.42 1.56
CA GLY A 160 -11.48 -6.98 2.89
C GLY A 160 -10.43 -6.16 3.63
N LEU A 161 -9.32 -5.78 2.97
CA LEU A 161 -8.26 -4.96 3.57
C LEU A 161 -8.76 -3.56 3.96
N VAL A 162 -9.56 -2.92 3.10
CA VAL A 162 -10.19 -1.63 3.42
C VAL A 162 -11.18 -1.77 4.58
N THR A 163 -11.90 -2.89 4.67
CA THR A 163 -12.81 -3.15 5.79
C THR A 163 -12.07 -3.27 7.11
N LEU A 164 -10.97 -4.03 7.14
CA LEU A 164 -10.10 -4.13 8.32
C LEU A 164 -9.55 -2.76 8.73
N ARG A 165 -9.12 -1.97 7.73
CA ARG A 165 -8.67 -0.60 7.94
C ARG A 165 -9.77 0.31 8.49
N LEU A 166 -10.99 0.21 7.97
CA LEU A 166 -12.14 0.98 8.44
C LEU A 166 -12.45 0.66 9.91
N ILE A 167 -12.46 -0.61 10.28
CA ILE A 167 -12.67 -1.05 11.67
C ILE A 167 -11.59 -0.47 12.58
N TRP A 168 -10.32 -0.60 12.19
CA TRP A 168 -9.20 -0.01 12.94
C TRP A 168 -9.39 1.49 13.15
N ASN A 169 -9.68 2.22 12.07
CA ASN A 169 -9.78 3.67 12.11
C ASN A 169 -10.93 4.15 12.99
N LEU A 170 -12.09 3.47 12.93
CA LEU A 170 -13.21 3.75 13.82
C LEU A 170 -12.85 3.50 15.29
N LEU A 171 -12.21 2.36 15.59
CA LEU A 171 -11.77 2.06 16.95
C LEU A 171 -10.77 3.11 17.46
N SER A 172 -9.74 3.43 16.67
CA SER A 172 -8.74 4.45 17.00
C SER A 172 -9.36 5.81 17.25
N ILE A 173 -10.34 6.24 16.46
CA ILE A 173 -11.05 7.52 16.66
C ILE A 173 -11.83 7.52 17.98
N MET A 174 -12.45 6.39 18.34
CA MET A 174 -13.28 6.29 19.54
C MET A 174 -12.47 6.26 20.84
N ILE A 175 -11.34 5.53 20.87
CA ILE A 175 -10.57 5.30 22.11
C ILE A 175 -9.25 6.07 22.15
N GLY A 176 -8.78 6.56 21.00
CA GLY A 176 -7.47 7.19 20.87
C GLY A 176 -7.41 8.58 21.50
N LYS A 177 -6.20 8.95 21.90
CA LYS A 177 -5.85 10.28 22.38
C LYS A 177 -4.68 10.83 21.60
N VAL A 178 -4.57 12.14 21.56
CA VAL A 178 -3.44 12.86 20.97
C VAL A 178 -2.95 13.92 21.95
N THR A 179 -1.64 14.05 22.08
CA THR A 179 -1.03 15.18 22.78
C THR A 179 -0.98 16.35 21.81
N TYR A 180 -1.74 17.40 22.10
CA TYR A 180 -1.83 18.61 21.29
C TYR A 180 -1.60 19.83 22.19
N LEU A 181 -0.57 20.63 21.88
CA LEU A 181 -0.15 21.78 22.70
C LEU A 181 0.03 21.39 24.19
N ASP A 182 0.75 20.30 24.44
CA ASP A 182 1.01 19.72 25.77
C ASP A 182 -0.23 19.30 26.58
N VAL A 183 -1.40 19.21 25.92
CA VAL A 183 -2.64 18.70 26.52
C VAL A 183 -3.10 17.45 25.79
N GLU A 184 -3.42 16.40 26.56
CA GLU A 184 -4.09 15.22 25.99
C GLU A 184 -5.56 15.54 25.67
N ILE A 185 -5.92 15.39 24.40
CA ILE A 185 -7.31 15.48 23.94
C ILE A 185 -7.72 14.17 23.24
N SER A 186 -9.03 13.89 23.21
CA SER A 186 -9.53 12.73 22.46
C SER A 186 -9.31 12.90 20.97
N LEU A 187 -9.00 11.80 20.27
CA LEU A 187 -8.79 11.81 18.82
C LEU A 187 -10.06 12.24 18.08
N PHE A 188 -11.23 11.85 18.58
CA PHE A 188 -12.52 12.33 18.09
C PHE A 188 -12.65 13.86 18.10
N ARG A 189 -12.20 14.52 19.17
CA ARG A 189 -12.20 15.99 19.24
C ARG A 189 -11.17 16.59 18.30
N PHE A 190 -9.99 15.97 18.21
CA PHE A 190 -8.90 16.46 17.36
C PHE A 190 -9.28 16.45 15.87
N ILE A 191 -9.91 15.40 15.34
CA ILE A 191 -10.31 15.32 13.92
C ILE A 191 -11.34 16.40 13.51
N GLN A 192 -12.00 17.04 14.48
CA GLN A 192 -12.95 18.14 14.27
C GLN A 192 -12.26 19.51 14.30
N MET A 193 -11.01 19.59 14.75
CA MET A 193 -10.21 20.81 14.74
C MET A 193 -9.60 21.05 13.36
N ILE A 194 -9.18 22.30 13.10
CA ILE A 194 -8.52 22.69 11.85
C ILE A 194 -7.26 21.84 11.60
N ASP A 195 -6.46 21.60 12.64
CA ASP A 195 -5.25 20.78 12.54
C ASP A 195 -5.54 19.29 12.35
N GLY A 196 -6.76 18.82 12.64
CA GLY A 196 -7.21 17.46 12.36
C GLY A 196 -8.02 17.32 11.06
N LEU A 197 -8.24 18.42 10.32
CA LEU A 197 -9.06 18.41 9.11
C LEU A 197 -8.45 17.54 8.01
N LEU A 198 -7.13 17.57 7.82
CA LEU A 198 -6.49 16.70 6.84
C LEU A 198 -6.63 15.21 7.21
N LEU A 199 -6.71 14.89 8.51
CA LEU A 199 -6.93 13.53 8.99
C LEU A 199 -8.35 13.05 8.70
N SER A 200 -9.36 13.91 8.87
CA SER A 200 -10.74 13.58 8.54
C SER A 200 -10.96 13.45 7.03
N VAL A 201 -10.34 14.31 6.22
CA VAL A 201 -10.28 14.18 4.76
C VAL A 201 -9.58 12.88 4.36
N GLY A 202 -8.44 12.56 4.99
CA GLY A 202 -7.72 11.31 4.82
C GLY A 202 -8.56 10.08 5.20
N PHE A 203 -9.35 10.17 6.26
CA PHE A 203 -10.26 9.12 6.69
C PHE A 203 -11.37 8.84 5.67
N PHE A 204 -11.97 9.92 5.17
CA PHE A 204 -13.00 9.82 4.15
C PHE A 204 -12.44 9.23 2.84
N PHE A 205 -11.46 9.89 2.22
CA PHE A 205 -10.93 9.48 0.91
C PHE A 205 -10.05 8.22 0.99
N GLY A 206 -9.34 8.01 2.09
CA GLY A 206 -8.47 6.85 2.26
C GLY A 206 -9.21 5.57 2.59
N THR A 207 -10.43 5.64 3.10
CA THR A 207 -11.09 4.47 3.70
C THR A 207 -12.60 4.40 3.47
N ILE A 208 -13.39 5.38 3.92
CA ILE A 208 -14.86 5.33 3.77
C ILE A 208 -15.26 5.31 2.29
N PHE A 209 -14.72 6.23 1.50
CA PHE A 209 -15.03 6.38 0.09
C PHE A 209 -14.61 5.15 -0.73
N PRO A 210 -13.37 4.62 -0.61
CA PRO A 210 -12.99 3.32 -1.17
C PRO A 210 -13.90 2.16 -0.78
N PHE A 211 -14.29 2.07 0.51
CA PHE A 211 -15.15 0.99 1.00
C PHE A 211 -16.50 0.98 0.27
N ILE A 212 -17.12 2.15 0.13
CA ILE A 212 -18.40 2.30 -0.57
C ILE A 212 -18.22 2.02 -2.07
N LEU A 213 -17.19 2.58 -2.69
CA LEU A 213 -16.97 2.39 -4.13
C LEU A 213 -16.64 0.94 -4.50
N LEU A 214 -16.01 0.18 -3.61
CA LEU A 214 -15.73 -1.23 -3.85
C LEU A 214 -16.99 -2.10 -3.92
N TYR A 215 -18.08 -1.70 -3.27
CA TYR A 215 -19.39 -2.31 -3.51
C TYR A 215 -19.82 -2.14 -4.97
N PHE A 216 -19.73 -0.93 -5.52
CA PHE A 216 -20.07 -0.67 -6.92
C PHE A 216 -19.12 -1.41 -7.87
N VAL A 217 -17.81 -1.46 -7.59
CA VAL A 217 -16.87 -2.27 -8.38
C VAL A 217 -17.32 -3.73 -8.38
N HIS A 218 -17.63 -4.30 -7.22
CA HIS A 218 -18.03 -5.69 -7.09
C HIS A 218 -19.29 -6.02 -7.91
N GLU A 219 -20.33 -5.19 -7.83
CA GLU A 219 -21.54 -5.36 -8.66
C GLU A 219 -21.24 -5.20 -10.15
N THR A 220 -20.38 -4.25 -10.52
CA THR A 220 -20.01 -4.01 -11.91
C THR A 220 -19.20 -5.18 -12.49
N VAL A 221 -18.29 -5.77 -11.71
CA VAL A 221 -17.52 -6.96 -12.09
C VAL A 221 -18.45 -8.18 -12.21
N LYS A 222 -19.46 -8.34 -11.34
CA LYS A 222 -20.47 -9.41 -11.48
C LYS A 222 -21.23 -9.31 -12.80
N LEU A 223 -21.58 -8.10 -13.22
CA LEU A 223 -22.22 -7.81 -14.51
C LEU A 223 -21.25 -7.93 -15.70
N LYS A 224 -19.97 -8.30 -15.47
CA LYS A 224 -18.90 -8.40 -16.47
C LYS A 224 -18.61 -7.07 -17.21
N SER A 225 -18.99 -5.93 -16.64
CA SER A 225 -18.70 -4.60 -17.19
C SER A 225 -17.29 -4.14 -16.79
N THR A 226 -16.26 -4.74 -17.38
CA THR A 226 -14.86 -4.53 -16.99
C THR A 226 -14.38 -3.09 -17.19
N GLN A 227 -14.89 -2.37 -18.20
CA GLN A 227 -14.54 -0.98 -18.45
C GLN A 227 -15.01 -0.04 -17.34
N SER A 228 -16.27 -0.18 -16.92
CA SER A 228 -16.82 0.62 -15.83
C SER A 228 -16.15 0.28 -14.50
N ALA A 229 -15.95 -1.01 -14.21
CA ALA A 229 -15.26 -1.46 -13.00
C ALA A 229 -13.83 -0.88 -12.90
N THR A 230 -13.10 -0.86 -14.02
CA THR A 230 -11.74 -0.33 -14.07
C THR A 230 -11.71 1.18 -13.85
N GLY A 231 -12.66 1.92 -14.43
CA GLY A 231 -12.79 3.37 -14.18
C GLY A 231 -12.96 3.70 -12.70
N ILE A 232 -13.83 2.95 -12.01
CA ILE A 232 -14.03 3.12 -10.56
C ILE A 232 -12.76 2.75 -9.78
N LEU A 233 -12.08 1.65 -10.15
CA LEU A 233 -10.83 1.23 -9.50
C LEU A 233 -9.71 2.29 -9.59
N TYR A 234 -9.60 3.04 -10.70
CA TYR A 234 -8.64 4.14 -10.80
C TYR A 234 -8.93 5.27 -9.83
N VAL A 235 -10.19 5.70 -9.76
CA VAL A 235 -10.63 6.73 -8.81
C VAL A 235 -10.34 6.29 -7.37
N VAL A 236 -10.69 5.04 -7.04
CA VAL A 236 -10.43 4.46 -5.72
C VAL A 236 -8.92 4.38 -5.42
N SER A 237 -8.09 4.02 -6.40
CA SER A 237 -6.63 3.94 -6.22
C SER A 237 -6.00 5.28 -5.86
N ILE A 238 -6.40 6.35 -6.56
CA ILE A 238 -5.93 7.72 -6.26
C ILE A 238 -6.44 8.15 -4.88
N SER A 239 -7.70 7.86 -4.56
CA SER A 239 -8.30 8.17 -3.26
C SER A 239 -7.56 7.50 -2.09
N VAL A 240 -7.22 6.22 -2.23
CA VAL A 240 -6.42 5.48 -1.25
C VAL A 240 -5.02 6.07 -1.12
N LEU A 241 -4.38 6.45 -2.23
CA LEU A 241 -3.06 7.09 -2.19
C LEU A 241 -3.10 8.39 -1.39
N MET A 242 -4.09 9.26 -1.63
CA MET A 242 -4.27 10.50 -0.87
C MET A 242 -4.45 10.24 0.63
N GLY A 243 -5.25 9.22 0.98
CA GLY A 243 -5.42 8.78 2.36
C GLY A 243 -4.13 8.29 3.01
N ASP A 244 -3.35 7.45 2.33
CA ASP A 244 -2.07 6.93 2.84
C ASP A 244 -1.07 8.06 3.14
N PHE A 245 -0.99 9.07 2.28
CA PHE A 245 -0.18 10.27 2.54
C PHE A 245 -0.67 11.05 3.76
N ALA A 246 -1.99 11.24 3.89
CA ALA A 246 -2.57 11.92 5.05
C ALA A 246 -2.27 11.16 6.35
N TYR A 247 -2.54 9.86 6.41
CA TYR A 247 -2.28 9.04 7.60
C TYR A 247 -0.82 9.07 8.02
N LYS A 248 0.12 8.91 7.07
CA LYS A 248 1.54 8.95 7.37
C LYS A 248 2.03 10.32 7.83
N TYR A 249 1.45 11.40 7.33
CA TYR A 249 1.73 12.74 7.87
C TYR A 249 1.38 12.81 9.36
N TYR A 250 0.19 12.36 9.77
CA TYR A 250 -0.21 12.36 11.17
C TYR A 250 0.55 11.36 12.04
N LEU A 251 0.94 10.22 11.47
CA LEU A 251 1.80 9.26 12.14
C LEU A 251 3.17 9.87 12.49
N ILE A 252 3.78 10.58 11.53
CA ILE A 252 5.13 11.15 11.72
C ILE A 252 5.07 12.42 12.59
N GLN A 253 4.02 13.24 12.46
CA GLN A 253 3.90 14.52 13.17
C GLN A 253 3.36 14.36 14.60
N TYR A 254 2.39 13.47 14.80
CA TYR A 254 1.64 13.34 16.06
C TYR A 254 1.73 11.95 16.68
N GLY A 255 2.45 11.00 16.06
CA GLY A 255 2.48 9.60 16.52
C GLY A 255 1.15 8.88 16.33
N LEU A 256 0.24 9.41 15.51
CA LEU A 256 -1.13 8.90 15.38
C LEU A 256 -1.23 7.72 14.42
N ALA A 257 -1.70 6.60 14.95
CA ALA A 257 -1.88 5.34 14.24
C ALA A 257 -3.30 5.21 13.65
N LEU A 258 -3.60 6.03 12.66
CA LEU A 258 -4.85 5.97 11.88
C LEU A 258 -4.60 5.43 10.48
#